data_AF-A0A1S4CCH6-F1
#
_entry.id   AF-A0A1S4CCH6-F1
#
_cell.length_a   1.000
_cell.length_b   1.000
_cell.length_c   1.000
_cell.angle_alpha   90.00
_cell.angle_beta   90.00
_cell.angle_gamma   90.00
#
_symmetry.space_group_name_H-M   'P 1'
#
loop_
_entity.id
_entity.type
_entity.pdbx_description
1 polymer ?
#
loop_
_entity_poly.entity_id
_entity_poly.type
_entity_poly.pdbx_seq_one_letter_code
_entity_poly.pdbx_strand_id
1 'polypeptide(L)'
;MLFADDIVLIDETHDGVNARLEVWRQTLESKGIKLSRPKTDYLECKFSDGMYEEGVKVKICTQVVPKRDSFKYFRSIMQGKGEIDEDATHHIGAVWMRWRLASGFLYDKSVPAGLGKFYIVVVGPATLYGGECWPIKKSHVQKLKEGQDQK
;
A
#
# COMPACT_ATOMS: atom_id res chain seq x y z
N MET A 1 2.02 4.31 12.38
CA MET A 1 1.40 5.31 11.48
C MET A 1 -0.03 5.54 11.95
N LEU A 2 -0.52 6.78 11.94
CA LEU A 2 -1.87 7.13 12.38
C LEU A 2 -2.55 7.95 11.30
N PHE A 3 -3.75 7.56 10.88
CA PHE A 3 -4.57 8.37 9.97
C PHE A 3 -6.04 8.21 10.37
N ALA A 4 -6.68 9.33 10.70
CA ALA A 4 -8.05 9.34 11.22
C ALA A 4 -8.24 8.33 12.37
N ASP A 5 -9.02 7.28 12.14
CA ASP A 5 -9.32 6.19 13.08
C ASP A 5 -8.42 4.94 12.90
N ASP A 6 -7.56 4.90 11.88
CA ASP A 6 -6.67 3.78 11.60
C ASP A 6 -5.30 3.92 12.25
N ILE A 7 -4.88 2.88 12.98
CA ILE A 7 -3.58 2.78 13.64
C ILE A 7 -2.83 1.56 13.12
N VAL A 8 -1.59 1.77 12.68
CA VAL A 8 -0.68 0.69 12.29
C VAL A 8 0.44 0.56 13.31
N LEU A 9 0.54 -0.63 13.90
CA LEU A 9 1.61 -1.05 14.82
C LEU A 9 2.55 -2.00 14.08
N ILE A 10 3.87 -1.77 14.23
CA ILE A 10 4.91 -2.56 13.57
C ILE A 10 5.93 -2.92 14.65
N ASP A 11 6.32 -4.19 14.67
CA ASP A 11 7.41 -4.72 15.49
C ASP A 11 8.06 -5.90 14.75
N GLU A 12 9.27 -6.27 15.14
CA GLU A 12 10.02 -7.37 14.54
C GLU A 12 9.53 -8.73 15.04
N THR A 13 8.90 -8.76 16.21
CA THR A 13 8.43 -9.99 16.87
C THR A 13 6.94 -9.96 17.17
N HIS A 14 6.29 -11.12 17.20
CA HIS A 14 4.88 -11.23 17.59
C HIS A 14 4.63 -10.75 19.02
N ASP A 15 5.59 -10.99 19.93
CA ASP A 15 5.50 -10.51 21.32
C ASP A 15 5.64 -8.98 21.41
N GLY A 16 6.53 -8.39 20.62
CA GLY A 16 6.62 -6.93 20.51
C GLY A 16 5.33 -6.29 20.01
N VAL A 17 4.69 -6.89 18.99
CA VAL A 17 3.36 -6.46 18.52
C VAL A 17 2.31 -6.58 19.63
N ASN A 18 2.26 -7.73 20.33
CA ASN A 18 1.31 -7.95 21.43
C ASN A 18 1.51 -6.93 22.57
N ALA A 19 2.75 -6.67 22.97
CA ALA A 19 3.08 -5.71 24.03
C ALA A 19 2.63 -4.29 23.64
N ARG A 20 2.94 -3.84 22.42
CA ARG A 20 2.49 -2.53 21.92
C ARG A 20 0.97 -2.45 21.85
N LEU A 21 0.33 -3.50 21.36
CA LEU A 21 -1.12 -3.54 21.20
C LEU A 21 -1.83 -3.42 22.55
N GLU A 22 -1.30 -4.06 23.60
CA GLU A 22 -1.85 -3.96 24.95
C GLU A 22 -1.67 -2.55 25.55
N VAL A 23 -0.51 -1.93 25.35
CA VAL A 23 -0.27 -0.53 25.75
C VAL A 23 -1.25 0.42 25.06
N TRP A 24 -1.45 0.25 23.75
CA TRP A 24 -2.41 1.05 22.98
C TRP A 24 -3.85 0.84 23.44
N ARG A 25 -4.23 -0.42 23.70
CA ARG A 25 -5.56 -0.75 24.21
C ARG A 25 -5.84 -0.04 25.53
N GLN A 26 -4.95 -0.16 26.51
CA GLN A 26 -5.11 0.49 27.82
C GLN A 26 -5.17 2.02 27.70
N THR A 27 -4.30 2.59 26.87
CA THR A 27 -4.25 4.04 26.62
C THR A 27 -5.54 4.55 26.00
N LEU A 28 -6.07 3.85 24.99
CA LEU A 28 -7.33 4.22 24.32
C LEU A 28 -8.53 4.03 25.25
N GLU A 29 -8.60 2.92 25.97
CA GLU A 29 -9.69 2.63 26.91
C GLU A 29 -9.74 3.63 28.06
N SER A 30 -8.58 4.09 28.57
CA SER A 30 -8.52 5.16 29.58
C SER A 30 -9.14 6.49 29.12
N LYS A 31 -9.20 6.70 27.79
CA LYS A 31 -9.83 7.86 27.15
C LYS A 31 -11.25 7.57 26.65
N GLY A 32 -11.81 6.40 26.99
CA GLY A 32 -13.14 5.97 26.56
C GLY A 32 -13.22 5.47 25.12
N ILE A 33 -12.08 5.27 24.44
CA ILE A 33 -12.01 4.77 23.06
C ILE A 33 -11.78 3.27 23.08
N LYS A 34 -12.51 2.52 22.26
CA LYS A 34 -12.38 1.06 22.16
C LYS A 34 -11.84 0.64 20.81
N LEU A 35 -10.96 -0.36 20.82
CA LEU A 35 -10.46 -0.99 19.60
C LEU A 35 -11.56 -1.86 18.96
N SER A 36 -11.73 -1.73 17.65
CA SER A 36 -12.69 -2.52 16.89
C SER A 36 -12.11 -3.89 16.52
N ARG A 37 -12.28 -4.88 17.40
CA ARG A 37 -11.83 -6.28 17.19
C ARG A 37 -12.15 -6.88 15.80
N PRO A 38 -13.37 -6.76 15.25
CA PRO A 38 -13.68 -7.37 13.94
C PRO A 38 -13.04 -6.65 12.75
N LYS A 39 -12.45 -5.48 12.97
CA LYS A 39 -11.72 -4.71 11.94
C LYS A 39 -10.20 -4.79 12.11
N THR A 40 -9.74 -5.30 13.25
CA THR A 40 -8.31 -5.47 13.49
C THR A 40 -7.87 -6.79 12.91
N ASP A 41 -6.97 -6.72 11.95
CA ASP A 41 -6.30 -7.85 11.34
C ASP A 41 -4.77 -7.62 11.52
N TYR A 42 -3.94 -8.65 11.29
CA TYR A 42 -2.47 -8.46 11.23
C TYR A 42 -1.85 -9.06 9.98
N LEU A 43 -0.75 -8.45 9.52
CA LEU A 43 0.07 -8.91 8.40
C LEU A 43 1.43 -9.32 8.96
N GLU A 44 1.91 -10.49 8.57
CA GLU A 44 3.29 -10.88 8.84
C GLU A 44 4.13 -10.56 7.60
N CYS A 45 5.17 -9.75 7.78
CA CYS A 45 6.05 -9.39 6.69
C CYS A 45 7.35 -10.20 6.74
N LYS A 46 7.54 -11.08 5.75
CA LYS A 46 8.72 -11.92 5.60
C LYS A 46 9.83 -11.19 4.84
N PHE A 47 10.40 -10.17 5.48
CA PHE A 47 11.48 -9.38 4.88
C PHE A 47 12.85 -10.09 4.92
N SER A 48 13.02 -11.11 5.78
CA SER A 48 14.26 -11.87 5.93
C SER A 48 13.99 -13.36 6.16
N ASP A 49 14.97 -14.22 5.89
CA ASP A 49 14.85 -15.69 6.03
C ASP A 49 15.07 -16.18 7.48
N GLY A 50 14.75 -15.36 8.47
CA GLY A 50 14.94 -15.68 9.89
C GLY A 50 13.98 -16.75 10.39
N MET A 51 14.37 -17.52 11.41
CA MET A 51 13.46 -18.43 12.12
C MET A 51 12.35 -17.61 12.79
N TYR A 52 11.15 -17.70 12.24
CA TYR A 52 9.94 -17.19 12.87
C TYR A 52 9.58 -18.11 14.04
N GLU A 53 9.19 -17.55 15.18
CA GLU A 53 8.67 -18.34 16.29
C GLU A 53 7.31 -18.93 15.91
N GLU A 54 7.36 -20.13 15.35
CA GLU A 54 6.22 -20.93 14.94
C GLU A 54 5.40 -21.31 16.19
N GLY A 55 4.46 -20.43 16.59
CA GLY A 55 3.60 -20.68 17.75
C GLY A 55 3.02 -19.44 18.41
N VAL A 56 3.68 -18.29 18.32
CA VAL A 56 3.18 -17.05 18.93
C VAL A 56 2.06 -16.47 18.07
N LYS A 57 0.88 -16.29 18.64
CA LYS A 57 -0.28 -15.68 17.96
C LYS A 57 -0.48 -14.26 18.45
N VAL A 58 -0.79 -13.35 17.53
CA VAL A 58 -1.22 -11.99 17.87
C VAL A 58 -2.63 -12.05 18.45
N LYS A 59 -2.83 -11.47 19.65
CA LYS A 59 -4.10 -11.52 20.37
C LYS A 59 -4.48 -10.15 20.91
N ILE A 60 -5.77 -9.84 20.89
CA ILE A 60 -6.36 -8.70 21.59
C ILE A 60 -7.14 -9.25 22.78
N CYS A 61 -6.69 -8.92 24.00
CA CYS A 61 -7.16 -9.55 25.24
C CYS A 61 -6.92 -11.08 25.22
N THR A 62 -7.92 -11.85 24.80
CA THR A 62 -7.88 -13.32 24.68
C THR A 62 -8.21 -13.82 23.28
N GLN A 63 -8.67 -12.93 22.39
CA GLN A 63 -9.11 -13.30 21.05
C GLN A 63 -7.94 -13.20 20.07
N VAL A 64 -7.75 -14.25 19.29
CA VAL A 64 -6.75 -14.28 18.22
C VAL A 64 -7.17 -13.33 17.10
N VAL A 65 -6.26 -12.44 16.73
CA VAL A 65 -6.41 -11.57 15.57
C VAL A 65 -6.23 -12.42 14.31
N PRO A 66 -7.10 -12.32 13.30
CA PRO A 66 -6.93 -13.06 12.06
C PRO A 66 -5.70 -12.54 11.31
N LYS A 67 -4.90 -13.49 10.80
CA LYS A 67 -3.79 -13.21 9.89
C LYS A 67 -4.34 -12.97 8.48
N ARG A 68 -3.81 -11.95 7.81
CA ARG A 68 -4.05 -11.71 6.37
C ARG A 68 -2.74 -11.82 5.61
N ASP A 69 -2.85 -12.19 4.33
CA ASP A 69 -1.72 -12.21 3.39
C ASP A 69 -1.50 -10.87 2.70
N SER A 70 -2.55 -10.03 2.68
CA SER A 70 -2.51 -8.68 2.13
C SER A 70 -3.46 -7.73 2.85
N PHE A 71 -3.12 -6.44 2.81
CA PHE A 71 -3.93 -5.34 3.34
C PHE A 71 -4.16 -4.29 2.29
N LYS A 72 -5.41 -3.85 2.17
CA LYS A 72 -5.73 -2.66 1.39
C LYS A 72 -5.74 -1.44 2.32
N TYR A 73 -4.75 -0.58 2.18
CA TYR A 73 -4.66 0.68 2.90
C TYR A 73 -4.57 1.84 1.92
N PHE A 74 -5.48 2.82 2.05
CA PHE A 74 -5.51 4.03 1.22
C PHE A 74 -5.40 3.78 -0.31
N ARG A 75 -6.07 2.73 -0.81
CA ARG A 75 -6.07 2.23 -2.21
C ARG A 75 -4.80 1.50 -2.66
N SER A 76 -3.81 1.35 -1.79
CA SER A 76 -2.66 0.47 -2.02
C SER A 76 -2.86 -0.90 -1.37
N ILE A 77 -2.37 -1.93 -2.03
CA ILE A 77 -2.32 -3.30 -1.48
C ILE A 77 -0.90 -3.59 -0.98
N MET A 78 -0.77 -3.79 0.33
CA MET A 78 0.45 -4.32 0.95
C MET A 78 0.38 -5.84 1.00
N GLN A 79 1.51 -6.50 0.79
CA GLN A 79 1.62 -7.95 0.91
C GLN A 79 2.70 -8.33 1.91
N GLY A 80 2.59 -9.53 2.49
CA GLY A 80 3.57 -10.04 3.46
C GLY A 80 5.00 -10.17 2.90
N LYS A 81 5.19 -10.16 1.58
CA LYS A 81 6.55 -10.15 0.98
C LYS A 81 7.18 -8.75 0.94
N GLY A 82 6.45 -7.71 1.35
CA GLY A 82 6.88 -6.33 1.18
C GLY A 82 6.87 -5.85 -0.29
N GLU A 83 6.30 -6.64 -1.19
CA GLU A 83 6.25 -6.31 -2.61
C GLU A 83 5.06 -5.39 -2.90
N ILE A 84 5.38 -4.21 -3.43
CA ILE A 84 4.40 -3.25 -3.97
C ILE A 84 4.20 -3.42 -5.48
N ASP A 85 4.86 -4.41 -6.09
CA ASP A 85 4.91 -4.61 -7.54
C ASP A 85 3.52 -4.85 -8.12
N GLU A 86 2.65 -5.58 -7.43
CA GLU A 86 1.28 -5.81 -7.87
C GLU A 86 0.42 -4.54 -7.83
N ASP A 87 0.50 -3.76 -6.75
CA ASP A 87 -0.21 -2.48 -6.62
C ASP A 87 0.25 -1.46 -7.67
N ALA A 88 1.58 -1.34 -7.83
CA ALA A 88 2.20 -0.49 -8.84
C ALA A 88 1.77 -0.91 -10.25
N THR A 89 1.78 -2.22 -10.55
CA THR A 89 1.35 -2.73 -11.86
C THR A 89 -0.12 -2.46 -12.12
N HIS A 90 -0.99 -2.63 -11.11
CA HIS A 90 -2.41 -2.34 -11.22
C HIS A 90 -2.67 -0.86 -11.49
N HIS A 91 -2.03 0.04 -10.72
CA HIS A 91 -2.18 1.50 -10.92
C HIS A 91 -1.64 1.94 -12.27
N ILE A 92 -0.45 1.47 -12.66
CA ILE A 92 0.14 1.75 -13.97
C ILE A 92 -0.80 1.28 -15.08
N GLY A 93 -1.35 0.07 -14.98
CA GLY A 93 -2.32 -0.47 -15.94
C GLY A 93 -3.61 0.34 -16.02
N ALA A 94 -4.16 0.76 -14.87
CA ALA A 94 -5.37 1.58 -14.81
C ALA A 94 -5.16 2.97 -15.44
N VAL A 95 -4.02 3.59 -15.19
CA VAL A 95 -3.64 4.88 -15.82
C VAL A 95 -3.46 4.71 -17.32
N TRP A 96 -2.77 3.66 -17.77
CA TRP A 96 -2.63 3.36 -19.20
C TRP A 96 -3.96 3.10 -19.90
N MET A 97 -4.88 2.39 -19.25
CA MET A 97 -6.21 2.13 -19.79
C MET A 97 -7.01 3.43 -19.95
N ARG A 98 -7.02 4.28 -18.92
CA ARG A 98 -7.67 5.61 -18.99
C ARG A 98 -7.02 6.50 -20.04
N TRP A 99 -5.70 6.45 -20.18
CA TRP A 99 -4.97 7.16 -21.22
C TRP A 99 -5.35 6.68 -22.61
N ARG A 100 -5.40 5.36 -22.86
CA ARG A 100 -5.81 4.82 -24.16
C ARG A 100 -7.23 5.30 -24.52
N LEU A 101 -8.15 5.33 -23.56
CA LEU A 101 -9.51 5.86 -23.74
C LEU A 101 -9.51 7.37 -24.02
N ALA A 102 -8.74 8.16 -23.28
CA ALA A 102 -8.63 9.61 -23.48
C ALA A 102 -7.83 10.00 -24.74
N SER A 103 -6.94 9.14 -25.22
CA SER A 103 -6.10 9.41 -26.38
C SER A 103 -6.92 9.54 -27.66
N GLY A 104 -8.06 8.84 -27.77
CA GLY A 104 -9.00 9.06 -28.88
C GLY A 104 -9.58 10.48 -28.92
N PHE A 105 -9.65 11.16 -27.77
CA PHE A 105 -10.05 12.56 -27.65
C PHE A 105 -8.86 13.52 -27.83
N LEU A 106 -7.66 13.11 -27.43
CA LEU A 106 -6.44 13.93 -27.51
C LEU A 106 -5.70 13.86 -28.86
N TYR A 107 -6.10 12.93 -29.75
CA TYR A 107 -5.63 12.84 -31.14
C TYR A 107 -6.57 13.55 -32.13
N ASP A 108 -7.43 14.46 -31.64
CA ASP A 108 -8.05 15.45 -32.51
C ASP A 108 -6.94 16.34 -33.12
N LYS A 109 -7.07 16.70 -34.40
CA LYS A 109 -6.07 17.50 -35.14
C LYS A 109 -5.84 18.89 -34.52
N SER A 110 -6.73 19.30 -33.61
CA SER A 110 -6.70 20.54 -32.84
C SER A 110 -5.72 20.53 -31.66
N VAL A 111 -5.13 19.38 -31.31
CA VAL A 111 -4.35 19.20 -30.08
C VAL A 111 -2.84 19.27 -30.33
N PRO A 112 -2.05 20.07 -29.56
CA PRO A 112 -0.62 20.24 -29.82
C PRO A 112 0.22 18.98 -29.54
N ALA A 113 1.19 18.69 -30.42
CA ALA A 113 2.10 17.55 -30.35
C ALA A 113 2.97 17.44 -29.07
N GLY A 114 2.94 18.46 -28.18
CA GLY A 114 3.72 18.52 -26.94
C GLY A 114 3.11 17.77 -25.73
N LEU A 115 1.88 17.25 -25.84
CA LEU A 115 1.17 16.64 -24.69
C LEU A 115 1.82 15.35 -24.15
N GLY A 116 2.57 14.62 -24.97
CA GLY A 116 3.31 13.44 -24.51
C GLY A 116 4.32 13.80 -23.40
N LYS A 117 4.94 14.99 -23.48
CA LYS A 117 5.87 15.50 -22.45
C LYS A 117 5.13 15.98 -21.19
N PHE A 118 3.94 16.55 -21.36
CA PHE A 118 3.09 17.01 -20.25
C PHE A 118 2.62 15.85 -19.37
N TYR A 119 2.30 14.70 -19.98
CA TYR A 119 1.95 13.47 -19.26
C TYR A 119 3.11 12.94 -18.39
N ILE A 120 4.33 12.86 -18.92
CA ILE A 120 5.49 12.37 -18.15
C ILE A 120 5.79 13.29 -16.96
N VAL A 121 5.67 14.59 -17.15
CA VAL A 121 6.05 15.57 -16.11
C VAL A 121 4.97 15.72 -15.04
N VAL A 122 3.69 15.57 -15.38
CA VAL A 122 2.57 15.82 -14.46
C VAL A 122 1.89 14.53 -14.00
N VAL A 123 1.56 13.64 -14.92
CA VAL A 123 0.78 12.42 -14.63
C VAL A 123 1.66 11.29 -14.14
N GLY A 124 2.89 11.15 -14.65
CA GLY A 124 3.84 10.14 -14.17
C GLY A 124 4.14 10.27 -12.66
N PRO A 125 4.59 11.45 -12.19
CA PRO A 125 4.76 11.73 -10.78
C PRO A 125 3.46 11.60 -10.00
N ALA A 126 2.32 12.11 -10.46
CA ALA A 126 1.05 12.00 -9.73
C ALA A 126 0.53 10.55 -9.61
N THR A 127 0.78 9.70 -10.61
CA THR A 127 0.44 8.27 -10.60
C THR A 127 1.29 7.51 -9.58
N LEU A 128 2.56 7.88 -9.45
CA LEU A 128 3.47 7.30 -8.47
C LEU A 128 3.31 7.90 -7.06
N TYR A 129 2.97 9.19 -6.97
CA TYR A 129 2.79 9.94 -5.73
C TYR A 129 1.44 9.66 -5.08
N GLY A 130 0.43 9.20 -5.83
CA GLY A 130 -0.85 8.73 -5.28
C GLY A 130 -0.72 7.58 -4.25
N GLY A 131 0.48 6.99 -4.13
CA GLY A 131 0.90 6.15 -3.01
C GLY A 131 1.81 6.90 -2.04
N GLU A 132 1.35 8.02 -1.45
CA GLU A 132 2.07 8.85 -0.44
C GLU A 132 2.61 8.06 0.77
N CYS A 133 2.34 6.76 0.83
CA CYS A 133 2.75 5.87 1.89
C CYS A 133 4.05 5.07 1.58
N TRP A 134 4.57 5.00 0.34
CA TRP A 134 5.63 4.01 -0.03
C TRP A 134 6.90 4.55 -0.71
N PRO A 135 8.07 3.90 -0.49
CA PRO A 135 9.26 4.12 -1.28
C PRO A 135 9.13 3.48 -2.68
N ILE A 136 9.14 4.30 -3.72
CA ILE A 136 9.09 3.86 -5.13
C ILE A 136 10.42 3.18 -5.52
N LYS A 137 10.37 1.96 -6.09
CA LYS A 137 11.55 1.29 -6.65
C LYS A 137 11.89 1.85 -8.04
N LYS A 138 13.18 1.92 -8.39
CA LYS A 138 13.63 2.35 -9.73
C LYS A 138 13.03 1.50 -10.87
N SER A 139 12.73 0.23 -10.61
CA SER A 139 12.09 -0.69 -11.57
C SER A 139 10.66 -0.27 -11.96
N HIS A 140 9.88 0.32 -11.05
CA HIS A 140 8.53 0.81 -11.38
C HIS A 140 8.56 2.02 -12.30
N VAL A 141 9.54 2.91 -12.10
CA VAL A 141 9.79 4.05 -12.98
C VAL A 141 10.23 3.58 -14.37
N GLN A 142 11.02 2.52 -14.45
CA GLN A 142 11.45 1.93 -15.72
C GLN A 142 10.27 1.32 -16.49
N LYS A 143 9.40 0.54 -15.83
CA LYS A 143 8.18 -0.05 -16.44
C LYS A 143 7.21 1.01 -16.99
N LEU A 144 7.12 2.17 -16.35
CA LEU A 144 6.34 3.31 -16.85
C LEU A 144 6.90 3.87 -18.18
N LYS A 145 8.23 3.84 -18.36
CA LYS A 145 8.89 4.28 -19.60
C LYS A 145 8.75 3.25 -20.70
N GLU A 146 8.94 1.97 -20.40
CA GLU A 146 8.87 0.86 -21.37
C GLU A 146 7.48 0.72 -22.02
N GLY A 147 6.40 1.03 -21.30
CA GLY A 147 5.05 1.05 -21.87
C GLY A 147 4.84 2.10 -22.98
N GLN A 148 5.73 3.08 -23.12
CA GLN A 148 5.73 4.05 -24.22
C GLN A 148 6.43 3.52 -25.47
N ASP A 149 7.49 2.72 -25.32
CA ASP A 149 8.34 2.24 -26.41
C ASP A 149 7.74 1.04 -27.16
N GLN A 150 6.63 0.49 -26.67
CA GLN A 150 5.86 -0.58 -27.33
C GLN A 150 4.94 -0.07 -28.47
N LYS A 151 5.19 1.13 -29.01
CA LYS A 151 4.41 1.74 -30.09
C LYS A 151 5.29 2.17 -31.26
#